data_AF-A0A6B2G3I1-F1
#
_entry.id   AF-A0A6B2G3I1-F1
#
_cell.length_a   1.000
_cell.length_b   1.000
_cell.length_c   1.000
_cell.angle_alpha   90.00
_cell.angle_beta   90.00
_cell.angle_gamma   90.00
#
_symmetry.space_group_name_H-M   'P 1'
#
loop_
_entity.id
_entity.type
_entity.pdbx_description
1 polymer ?
#
loop_
_entity_poly.entity_id
_entity_poly.type
_entity_poly.pdbx_seq_one_letter_code
_entity_poly.pdbx_strand_id
1 'polypeptide(L)'
;IKENNNNIELSLSAVLKIPSDNQGGLTESPSTKVSVYVPSGALNTSDRGKEIFLKVFLPKSTNQINNEETENPIILCGPEGVTFSRPIEIRIPFNQNKNEPIETKIRTSPDFYAEPNKWKKMPINFPGSYGNTFKLANNMIAILVDRF
;
A
#
# COMPACT_ATOMS: atom_id res chain seq x y z
N ILE A 1 16.21 1.59 -30.15
CA ILE A 1 16.06 2.04 -28.74
C ILE A 1 16.25 0.78 -27.92
N LYS A 2 17.35 0.69 -27.13
CA LYS A 2 17.75 -0.56 -26.47
C LYS A 2 16.73 -0.92 -25.39
N GLU A 3 16.17 -2.11 -25.53
CA GLU A 3 15.35 -2.82 -24.55
C GLU A 3 16.19 -3.10 -23.30
N ASN A 4 15.74 -2.58 -22.15
CA ASN A 4 16.19 -3.06 -20.85
C ASN A 4 15.21 -4.15 -20.41
N ASN A 5 15.72 -5.38 -20.38
CA ASN A 5 15.04 -6.61 -19.97
C ASN A 5 14.74 -6.60 -18.47
N ASN A 6 13.56 -6.11 -18.06
CA ASN A 6 12.82 -6.52 -16.85
C ASN A 6 11.56 -5.64 -16.65
N ASN A 7 10.74 -5.45 -17.68
CA ASN A 7 9.45 -4.80 -17.49
C ASN A 7 8.49 -5.81 -16.83
N ILE A 8 8.40 -5.76 -15.49
CA ILE A 8 7.32 -6.42 -14.75
C ILE A 8 6.01 -5.80 -15.22
N GLU A 9 5.25 -6.53 -16.02
CA GLU A 9 3.96 -6.07 -16.51
C GLU A 9 2.96 -6.10 -15.35
N LEU A 10 2.42 -4.94 -14.95
CA LEU A 10 1.47 -4.85 -13.85
C LEU A 10 0.03 -4.99 -14.35
N SER A 11 -0.82 -5.64 -13.56
CA SER A 11 -2.25 -5.74 -13.79
C SER A 11 -3.03 -5.14 -12.63
N LEU A 12 -4.05 -4.34 -12.92
CA LEU A 12 -4.96 -3.85 -11.88
C LEU A 12 -5.81 -5.02 -11.36
N SER A 13 -5.58 -5.42 -10.12
CA SER A 13 -6.22 -6.59 -9.51
C SER A 13 -7.40 -6.23 -8.60
N ALA A 14 -7.38 -5.04 -7.98
CA ALA A 14 -8.47 -4.56 -7.15
C ALA A 14 -8.51 -3.02 -7.05
N VAL A 15 -9.71 -2.49 -6.79
CA VAL A 15 -9.92 -1.09 -6.40
C VAL A 15 -10.71 -1.08 -5.10
N LEU A 16 -10.12 -0.59 -4.02
CA LEU A 16 -10.78 -0.40 -2.74
C LEU A 16 -11.21 1.05 -2.63
N LYS A 17 -12.52 1.31 -2.48
CA LYS A 17 -13.04 2.64 -2.16
C LYS A 17 -12.98 2.87 -0.66
N ILE A 18 -12.41 3.98 -0.25
CA ILE A 18 -12.33 4.40 1.14
C ILE A 18 -13.63 5.13 1.52
N PRO A 19 -14.27 4.78 2.66
CA PRO A 19 -15.42 5.52 3.17
C PRO A 19 -15.08 6.99 3.40
N SER A 20 -15.84 7.91 2.79
CA SER A 20 -15.60 9.36 2.86
C SER A 20 -16.60 10.15 3.71
N ASP A 21 -17.45 9.46 4.47
CA ASP A 21 -18.56 10.00 5.27
C ASP A 21 -18.20 10.28 6.74
N ASN A 22 -16.90 10.22 7.09
CA ASN A 22 -16.34 10.44 8.43
C ASN A 22 -16.78 9.43 9.52
N GLN A 23 -17.69 8.50 9.22
CA GLN A 23 -18.01 7.38 10.10
C GLN A 23 -16.85 6.38 10.17
N GLY A 24 -16.08 6.31 9.09
CA GLY A 24 -15.00 5.34 8.93
C GLY A 24 -15.53 3.99 8.47
N GLY A 25 -14.70 2.97 8.53
CA GLY A 25 -15.09 1.61 8.13
C GLY A 25 -13.93 0.78 7.63
N LEU A 26 -14.22 -0.47 7.31
CA LEU A 26 -13.27 -1.42 6.75
C LEU A 26 -13.67 -1.70 5.29
N THR A 27 -12.75 -1.48 4.36
CA THR A 27 -12.87 -1.95 2.98
C THR A 27 -11.83 -3.04 2.77
N GLU A 28 -12.22 -4.18 2.23
CA GLU A 28 -11.32 -5.30 1.90
C GLU A 28 -11.55 -5.74 0.46
N SER A 29 -10.47 -6.12 -0.23
CA SER A 29 -10.55 -6.88 -1.47
C SER A 29 -10.48 -8.38 -1.17
N PRO A 30 -11.54 -9.16 -1.43
CA PRO A 30 -11.51 -10.60 -1.16
C PRO A 30 -10.46 -11.37 -1.98
N SER A 31 -10.12 -10.88 -3.17
CA SER A 31 -9.18 -11.51 -4.10
C SER A 31 -7.72 -11.27 -3.74
N THR A 32 -7.38 -10.04 -3.31
CA THR A 32 -5.99 -9.70 -2.96
C THR A 32 -5.72 -9.74 -1.47
N LYS A 33 -6.77 -9.83 -0.62
CA LYS A 33 -6.72 -9.73 0.85
C LYS A 33 -6.13 -8.41 1.37
N VAL A 34 -5.87 -7.45 0.49
CA VAL A 34 -5.56 -6.08 0.89
C VAL A 34 -6.81 -5.48 1.51
N SER A 35 -6.65 -4.81 2.64
CA SER A 35 -7.73 -4.08 3.28
C SER A 35 -7.27 -2.70 3.77
N VAL A 36 -8.23 -1.82 3.98
CA VAL A 36 -8.01 -0.50 4.55
C VAL A 36 -9.06 -0.24 5.61
N TYR A 37 -8.59 0.09 6.81
CA TYR A 37 -9.42 0.51 7.92
C TYR A 37 -9.29 2.01 8.13
N VAL A 38 -10.42 2.71 8.09
CA VAL A 38 -10.51 4.14 8.34
C VAL A 38 -11.19 4.34 9.70
N PRO A 39 -10.48 4.90 10.70
CA PRO A 39 -11.09 5.25 11.97
C PRO A 39 -12.18 6.32 11.80
N SER A 40 -13.19 6.29 12.66
CA SER A 40 -14.15 7.41 12.75
C SER A 40 -13.41 8.72 13.07
N GLY A 41 -13.77 9.79 12.36
CA GLY A 41 -13.11 11.09 12.49
C GLY A 41 -11.74 11.19 11.82
N ALA A 42 -11.32 10.20 11.03
CA ALA A 42 -10.02 10.26 10.33
C ALA A 42 -10.00 11.30 9.20
N LEU A 43 -11.13 11.60 8.58
CA LEU A 43 -11.18 12.49 7.41
C LEU A 43 -11.37 13.96 7.77
N ASN A 44 -10.53 14.79 7.19
CA ASN A 44 -10.65 16.24 7.24
C ASN A 44 -11.90 16.70 6.51
N THR A 45 -12.52 17.80 6.96
CA THR A 45 -13.76 18.35 6.37
C THR A 45 -13.62 18.61 4.88
N SER A 46 -12.44 19.04 4.43
CA SER A 46 -12.11 19.29 3.02
C SER A 46 -12.09 18.03 2.14
N ASP A 47 -11.95 16.85 2.74
CA ASP A 47 -11.83 15.57 2.03
C ASP A 47 -13.08 14.69 2.16
N ARG A 48 -14.09 15.14 2.90
CA ARG A 48 -15.38 14.45 3.03
C ARG A 48 -16.14 14.46 1.70
N GLY A 49 -16.76 13.34 1.37
CA GLY A 49 -17.50 13.16 0.11
C GLY A 49 -16.63 13.03 -1.15
N LYS A 50 -15.30 13.13 -1.04
CA LYS A 50 -14.39 12.82 -2.16
C LYS A 50 -14.34 11.32 -2.41
N GLU A 51 -14.08 10.94 -3.65
CA GLU A 51 -13.74 9.55 -3.99
C GLU A 51 -12.28 9.29 -3.65
N ILE A 52 -12.04 8.64 -2.51
CA ILE A 52 -10.72 8.23 -2.05
C ILE A 52 -10.59 6.72 -2.32
N PHE A 53 -9.44 6.27 -2.82
CA PHE A 53 -9.25 4.90 -3.26
C PHE A 53 -7.84 4.36 -3.04
N LEU A 54 -7.75 3.04 -2.97
CA LEU A 54 -6.51 2.27 -3.16
C LEU A 54 -6.67 1.38 -4.39
N LYS A 55 -5.75 1.48 -5.35
CA LYS A 55 -5.63 0.55 -6.47
C LYS A 55 -4.52 -0.44 -6.17
N VAL A 56 -4.82 -1.72 -6.28
CA VAL A 56 -3.87 -2.82 -6.06
C VAL A 56 -3.46 -3.39 -7.41
N PHE A 57 -2.16 -3.37 -7.67
CA PHE A 57 -1.55 -3.93 -8.86
C PHE A 57 -0.73 -5.16 -8.48
N LEU A 58 -0.98 -6.26 -9.17
CA LEU A 58 -0.15 -7.46 -9.07
C LEU A 58 0.65 -7.64 -10.35
N PRO A 59 1.91 -8.12 -10.25
CA PRO A 59 2.66 -8.59 -11.41
C PRO A 59 1.82 -9.58 -12.23
N LYS A 60 1.75 -9.41 -13.55
CA LYS A 60 1.24 -10.45 -14.44
C LYS A 60 2.20 -11.61 -14.34
N SER A 61 1.69 -12.78 -13.98
CA SER A 61 2.45 -14.02 -14.06
C SER A 61 2.74 -14.31 -15.53
N THR A 62 3.85 -13.78 -16.05
CA THR A 62 4.42 -14.23 -17.31
C THR A 62 4.97 -15.61 -17.02
N ASN A 63 4.26 -16.62 -17.51
CA ASN A 63 4.55 -18.04 -17.32
C ASN A 63 6.06 -18.36 -17.29
N GLN A 64 6.46 -19.03 -16.20
CA GLN A 64 7.71 -19.75 -15.97
C GLN A 64 8.98 -18.92 -15.66
N ILE A 65 9.54 -19.15 -14.47
CA ILE A 65 10.85 -19.78 -14.20
C ILE A 65 11.33 -19.26 -12.85
N ASN A 66 11.29 -20.15 -11.86
CA ASN A 66 12.10 -20.18 -10.64
C ASN A 66 12.21 -18.93 -9.76
N ASN A 67 11.78 -19.17 -8.51
CA ASN A 67 12.41 -18.72 -7.28
C ASN A 67 12.25 -17.24 -6.88
N GLU A 68 11.30 -17.06 -5.96
CA GLU A 68 11.44 -16.25 -4.74
C GLU A 68 11.52 -14.71 -4.85
N GLU A 69 11.71 -14.12 -6.04
CA GLU A 69 11.58 -12.65 -6.23
C GLU A 69 10.11 -12.22 -6.41
N THR A 70 9.35 -12.46 -5.34
CA THR A 70 8.24 -11.67 -4.82
C THR A 70 7.16 -11.13 -5.77
N GLU A 71 6.00 -11.80 -5.71
CA GLU A 71 4.66 -11.31 -6.03
C GLU A 71 4.20 -10.16 -5.09
N ASN A 72 5.05 -9.17 -4.82
CA ASN A 72 4.70 -8.08 -3.92
C ASN A 72 3.68 -7.14 -4.59
N PRO A 73 2.52 -6.87 -3.96
CA PRO A 73 1.55 -5.95 -4.52
C PRO A 73 2.10 -4.52 -4.54
N ILE A 74 1.83 -3.82 -5.64
CA ILE A 74 2.01 -2.37 -5.71
C ILE A 74 0.67 -1.72 -5.39
N ILE A 75 0.68 -0.80 -4.43
CA ILE A 75 -0.52 -0.07 -4.00
C ILE A 75 -0.38 1.38 -4.42
N LEU A 76 -1.36 1.86 -5.19
CA LEU A 76 -1.51 3.26 -5.54
C LEU A 76 -2.64 3.86 -4.70
N CYS A 77 -2.30 4.79 -3.83
CA CYS A 77 -3.25 5.55 -3.03
C CYS A 77 -3.67 6.83 -3.77
N GLY A 78 -4.93 7.21 -3.69
CA GLY A 78 -5.38 8.46 -4.30
C GLY A 78 -6.71 8.97 -3.76
N PRO A 79 -7.06 10.22 -4.11
CA PRO A 79 -6.23 11.20 -4.83
C PRO A 79 -5.04 11.70 -3.99
N GLU A 80 -4.03 12.25 -4.65
CA GLU A 80 -2.85 12.85 -3.98
C GLU A 80 -3.28 14.04 -3.10
N GLY A 81 -2.62 14.21 -1.95
CA GLY A 81 -2.85 15.35 -1.06
C GLY A 81 -4.02 15.17 -0.10
N VAL A 82 -4.66 13.99 -0.11
CA VAL A 82 -5.62 13.62 0.93
C VAL A 82 -4.87 13.52 2.26
N THR A 83 -5.42 14.16 3.28
CA THR A 83 -4.83 14.18 4.62
C THR A 83 -5.83 13.65 5.63
N PHE A 84 -5.32 12.91 6.61
CA PHE A 84 -6.13 12.28 7.64
C PHE A 84 -5.77 12.85 9.02
N SER A 85 -6.76 13.35 9.75
CA SER A 85 -6.63 13.77 11.15
C SER A 85 -6.25 12.62 12.08
N ARG A 86 -6.56 11.38 11.68
CA ARG A 86 -6.15 10.16 12.36
C ARG A 86 -5.59 9.20 11.31
N PRO A 87 -4.43 8.57 11.55
CA PRO A 87 -3.86 7.64 10.58
C PRO A 87 -4.84 6.52 10.25
N ILE A 88 -5.00 6.24 8.95
CA ILE A 88 -5.73 5.06 8.48
C ILE A 88 -4.79 3.85 8.45
N GLU A 89 -5.34 2.65 8.50
CA GLU A 89 -4.54 1.42 8.51
C GLU A 89 -4.70 0.65 7.19
N ILE A 90 -3.63 0.58 6.40
CA ILE A 90 -3.56 -0.23 5.18
C ILE A 90 -2.95 -1.58 5.54
N ARG A 91 -3.69 -2.67 5.30
CA ARG A 91 -3.25 -4.04 5.57
C ARG A 91 -2.93 -4.73 4.26
N ILE A 92 -1.72 -5.28 4.18
CA ILE A 92 -1.19 -5.95 2.99
C ILE A 92 -0.75 -7.35 3.39
N PRO A 93 -1.17 -8.40 2.68
CA PRO A 93 -0.63 -9.73 2.89
C PRO A 93 0.88 -9.74 2.66
N PHE A 94 1.58 -10.42 3.55
CA PHE A 94 3.03 -10.46 3.54
C PHE A 94 3.52 -11.86 3.84
N ASN A 95 4.26 -12.42 2.89
CA ASN A 95 4.98 -13.67 3.11
C ASN A 95 6.33 -13.38 3.76
N GLN A 96 6.47 -13.73 5.04
CA GLN A 96 7.76 -13.71 5.73
C GLN A 96 8.65 -14.84 5.19
N ASN A 97 9.28 -14.63 4.03
CA ASN A 97 10.47 -15.41 3.71
C ASN A 97 11.55 -15.07 4.75
N LYS A 98 11.94 -16.11 5.49
CA LYS A 98 12.89 -16.05 6.61
C LYS A 98 14.21 -15.49 6.07
N ASN A 99 14.66 -14.37 6.64
CA ASN A 99 16.05 -13.83 6.68
C ASN A 99 16.17 -12.32 6.39
N GLU A 100 15.13 -11.64 5.90
CA GLU A 100 15.20 -10.19 5.64
C GLU A 100 14.31 -9.36 6.58
N PRO A 101 14.85 -8.26 7.16
CA PRO A 101 14.05 -7.30 7.91
C PRO A 101 12.95 -6.69 7.03
N ILE A 102 11.74 -6.53 7.56
CA ILE A 102 10.61 -6.01 6.78
C ILE A 102 10.82 -4.60 6.23
N GLU A 103 11.69 -3.84 6.89
CA GLU A 103 12.15 -2.50 6.52
C GLU A 103 12.80 -2.45 5.14
N THR A 104 13.38 -3.56 4.69
CA THR A 104 13.99 -3.65 3.37
C THR A 104 12.97 -3.92 2.26
N LYS A 105 11.73 -4.26 2.63
CA LYS A 105 10.68 -4.73 1.71
C LYS A 105 9.60 -3.69 1.42
N ILE A 106 9.44 -2.69 2.29
CA ILE A 106 8.47 -1.60 2.07
C ILE A 106 9.17 -0.38 1.49
N ARG A 107 8.71 0.05 0.32
CA ARG A 107 9.19 1.25 -0.35
C ARG A 107 8.02 2.12 -0.79
N THR A 108 8.24 3.43 -0.86
CA THR A 108 7.26 4.40 -1.33
C THR A 108 7.86 5.28 -2.43
N SER A 109 7.00 5.77 -3.31
CA SER A 109 7.32 6.75 -4.34
C SER A 109 6.13 7.69 -4.52
N PRO A 110 6.34 9.00 -4.68
CA PRO A 110 5.27 9.92 -5.09
C PRO A 110 4.86 9.71 -6.56
N ASP A 111 5.74 9.13 -7.37
CA ASP A 111 5.47 8.83 -8.78
C ASP A 111 5.34 7.31 -8.96
N PHE A 112 4.14 6.89 -9.39
CA PHE A 112 3.83 5.48 -9.67
C PHE A 112 4.69 4.89 -10.79
N TYR A 113 5.10 5.70 -11.77
CA TYR A 113 5.92 5.28 -12.90
C TYR A 113 7.42 5.45 -12.63
N ALA A 114 7.81 5.84 -11.40
CA ALA A 114 9.20 5.96 -11.05
C ALA A 114 9.92 4.61 -11.16
N GLU A 115 11.12 4.65 -11.74
CA GLU A 115 12.03 3.51 -11.74
C GLU A 115 12.24 2.97 -10.31
N PRO A 116 12.31 1.63 -10.10
CA PRO A 116 12.42 1.03 -8.76
C PRO A 116 13.57 1.56 -7.89
N ASN A 117 14.66 2.01 -8.51
CA ASN A 117 15.81 2.63 -7.84
C ASN A 117 15.51 4.00 -7.19
N LYS A 118 14.44 4.68 -7.62
CA LYS A 118 13.97 5.97 -7.07
C LYS A 118 13.02 5.79 -5.90
N TRP A 119 12.51 4.58 -5.68
CA TRP A 119 11.63 4.28 -4.56
C TRP A 119 12.42 4.33 -3.26
N LYS A 120 11.89 5.07 -2.28
CA LYS A 120 12.55 5.28 -1.00
C LYS A 120 12.07 4.24 -0.02
N LYS A 121 12.97 3.73 0.82
CA LYS A 121 12.57 2.90 1.96
C LYS A 121 11.61 3.71 2.84
N MET A 122 10.48 3.10 3.20
CA MET A 122 9.52 3.77 4.05
C MET A 122 10.13 3.95 5.45
N PRO A 123 10.20 5.17 6.01
CA PRO A 123 10.70 5.37 7.35
C PRO A 123 9.75 4.70 8.34
N ILE A 124 10.30 3.84 9.17
CA ILE A 124 9.55 3.06 10.14
C ILE A 124 9.55 3.81 11.45
N ASN A 125 8.40 4.32 11.80
CA ASN A 125 8.16 4.78 13.15
C ASN A 125 7.50 3.63 13.92
N PHE A 126 8.04 3.28 15.09
CA PHE A 126 7.35 2.35 15.97
C PHE A 126 6.10 3.04 16.55
N PRO A 127 5.06 2.28 16.97
CA PRO A 127 3.89 2.86 17.63
C PRO A 127 4.32 3.78 18.79
N GLY A 128 3.99 5.08 18.70
CA GLY A 128 4.43 6.11 19.66
C GLY A 128 5.39 7.15 19.08
N SER A 129 5.88 6.97 17.85
CA SER A 129 6.67 7.96 17.11
C SER A 129 5.81 8.72 16.08
N TYR A 130 6.13 10.00 15.83
CA TYR A 130 5.44 10.83 14.83
C TYR A 130 5.70 10.31 13.39
N GLY A 131 4.65 10.05 12.61
CA GLY A 131 4.71 9.62 11.20
C GLY A 131 4.13 8.22 10.95
N ASN A 132 4.43 7.63 9.78
CA ASN A 132 3.88 6.33 9.40
C ASN A 132 4.44 5.19 10.28
N THR A 133 3.56 4.42 10.90
CA THR A 133 3.94 3.31 11.78
C THR A 133 3.45 1.97 11.24
N PHE A 134 4.08 0.84 11.59
CA PHE A 134 3.57 -0.47 11.16
C PHE A 134 3.40 -1.47 12.30
N LYS A 135 2.55 -2.47 12.06
CA LYS A 135 2.39 -3.64 12.92
C LYS A 135 2.40 -4.91 12.08
N LEU A 136 3.08 -5.94 12.59
CA LEU A 136 3.04 -7.28 12.04
C LEU A 136 2.09 -8.14 12.87
N ALA A 137 1.11 -8.72 12.21
CA ALA A 137 0.23 -9.72 12.82
C ALA A 137 -0.29 -10.65 11.72
N ASN A 138 -0.35 -11.95 12.00
CA ASN A 138 -1.05 -12.93 11.16
C ASN A 138 -0.66 -12.90 9.66
N ASN A 139 0.64 -12.81 9.32
CA ASN A 139 1.14 -12.69 7.94
C ASN A 139 0.61 -11.46 7.18
N MET A 140 0.26 -10.40 7.90
CA MET A 140 -0.13 -9.12 7.34
C MET A 140 0.83 -8.04 7.84
N ILE A 141 1.14 -7.10 6.95
CA ILE A 141 1.70 -5.80 7.29
C ILE A 141 0.53 -4.84 7.44
N ALA A 142 0.40 -4.23 8.60
CA ALA A 142 -0.47 -3.06 8.79
C ALA A 142 0.39 -1.80 8.74
N ILE A 143 0.08 -0.86 7.84
CA ILE A 143 0.76 0.42 7.65
C ILE A 143 -0.20 1.53 8.04
N LEU A 144 0.18 2.34 9.03
CA LEU A 144 -0.54 3.54 9.42
C LEU A 144 -0.09 4.72 8.55
N VAL A 145 -1.05 5.36 7.89
CA VAL A 145 -0.82 6.45 6.93
C VAL A 145 -1.70 7.64 7.27
N ASP A 146 -1.11 8.83 7.37
CA ASP A 146 -1.80 10.10 7.63
C ASP A 146 -1.95 10.99 6.39
N ARG A 147 -1.33 10.60 5.27
CA ARG A 147 -1.39 11.31 3.99
C ARG A 147 -1.19 10.38 2.80
N PHE A 148 -1.93 10.63 1.73
CA PHE A 148 -1.65 10.08 0.40
C PHE A 148 -0.75 11.02 -0.41
#